data_AF-A0A533WMM7-F1
#
_entry.id   AF-A0A533WMM7-F1
#
_cell.length_a   1.000
_cell.length_b   1.000
_cell.length_c   1.000
_cell.angle_alpha   90.00
_cell.angle_beta   90.00
_cell.angle_gamma   90.00
#
_symmetry.space_group_name_H-M   'P 1'
#
loop_
_entity.id
_entity.type
_entity.pdbx_description
1 polymer ?
#
loop_
_entity_poly.entity_id
_entity_poly.type
_entity_poly.pdbx_seq_one_letter_code
_entity_poly.pdbx_strand_id
1 'polypeptide(L)' 'MPLKRASRGRKKGGKGSSVRIQCSNCGATVPRDKAKKVTSRKD' A
#
# COMPACT_ATOMS: atom_id res chain seq x y z
N MET A 1 8.19 21.79 -8.11
CA MET A 1 8.57 20.37 -8.24
C MET A 1 7.42 19.60 -8.89
N PRO A 2 7.60 18.99 -10.06
CA PRO A 2 6.52 18.27 -10.74
C PRO A 2 6.12 17.01 -9.96
N LEU A 3 4.83 16.74 -9.91
CA LEU A 3 4.29 15.56 -9.24
C LEU A 3 4.12 14.41 -10.23
N LYS A 4 4.86 13.30 -10.03
CA LYS A 4 4.74 12.11 -10.90
C LYS A 4 3.34 11.48 -10.87
N ARG A 5 2.64 11.51 -9.72
CA ARG A 5 1.29 10.92 -9.54
C ARG A 5 0.47 11.70 -8.53
N ALA A 6 -0.78 12.03 -8.85
CA ALA A 6 -1.72 12.73 -7.96
C ALA A 6 -1.86 12.07 -6.58
N SER A 7 -1.91 10.73 -6.53
CA SER A 7 -2.06 9.96 -5.29
C SER A 7 -0.77 9.80 -4.47
N ARG A 8 0.38 10.22 -5.00
CA ARG A 8 1.71 9.97 -4.40
C ARG A 8 2.01 8.49 -4.18
N GLY A 9 1.34 7.61 -4.94
CA GLY A 9 1.56 6.17 -4.94
C GLY A 9 0.84 5.38 -3.85
N ARG A 10 -0.23 5.91 -3.23
CA ARG A 10 -1.07 5.17 -2.26
C ARG A 10 -2.49 5.74 -2.14
N LYS A 11 -3.43 4.95 -1.61
CA LYS A 11 -4.85 5.34 -1.45
C LYS A 11 -5.18 5.85 -0.04
N LYS A 12 -4.36 6.75 0.50
CA LYS A 12 -4.50 7.26 1.88
C LYS A 12 -5.69 8.20 2.07
N GLY A 13 -5.94 9.06 1.08
CA GLY A 13 -6.86 10.19 1.19
C GLY A 13 -6.39 11.22 2.24
N GLY A 14 -7.33 11.91 2.89
CA GLY A 14 -7.07 12.95 3.89
C GLY A 14 -6.70 12.45 5.30
N LYS A 15 -6.42 11.16 5.47
CA LYS A 15 -6.09 10.59 6.79
C LYS A 15 -4.69 11.03 7.26
N GLY A 16 -4.44 11.01 8.58
CA GLY A 16 -3.12 11.32 9.15
C GLY A 16 -2.09 10.19 9.00
N SER A 17 -2.51 8.92 9.13
CA SER A 17 -1.65 7.74 8.96
C SER A 17 -2.46 6.53 8.48
N SER A 18 -1.76 5.47 8.09
CA SER A 18 -2.34 4.17 7.77
C SER A 18 -1.55 3.08 8.48
N VAL A 19 -2.22 2.00 8.84
CA VAL A 19 -1.58 0.82 9.47
C VAL A 19 -0.52 0.26 8.52
N ARG A 20 0.61 -0.20 9.09
CA ARG A 20 1.68 -0.87 8.35
C ARG A 20 1.48 -2.39 8.40
N ILE A 21 1.77 -3.08 7.31
CA ILE A 21 1.72 -4.54 7.18
C ILE A 21 3.09 -5.06 6.71
N GLN A 22 3.38 -6.33 6.96
CA GLN A 22 4.59 -6.98 6.44
C GLN A 22 4.34 -7.59 5.06
N CYS A 23 5.31 -7.47 4.16
CA CYS A 23 5.30 -8.13 2.85
C CYS A 23 5.41 -9.65 3.03
N SER A 24 4.56 -10.41 2.36
CA SER A 24 4.57 -11.88 2.43
C SER A 24 5.82 -12.52 1.82
N ASN A 25 6.49 -11.85 0.87
CA ASN A 25 7.67 -12.41 0.22
C ASN A 25 8.97 -12.10 0.99
N CYS A 26 9.16 -10.85 1.42
CA CYS A 26 10.45 -10.37 1.95
C CYS A 26 10.38 -9.81 3.37
N GLY A 27 9.22 -9.82 4.02
CA GLY A 27 9.06 -9.32 5.39
C GLY A 27 9.18 -7.80 5.54
N ALA A 28 9.37 -7.04 4.46
CA ALA A 28 9.49 -5.59 4.54
C ALA A 28 8.19 -4.92 5.01
N THR A 29 8.31 -3.90 5.84
CA THR A 29 7.15 -3.17 6.37
C THR A 29 6.64 -2.13 5.38
N VAL A 30 5.37 -2.25 4.96
CA VAL A 30 4.73 -1.40 3.93
C VAL A 30 3.40 -0.84 4.44
N PRO A 31 3.05 0.44 4.17
CA PRO A 31 1.71 0.95 4.48
C PRO A 31 0.61 0.13 3.79
N ARG A 32 -0.47 -0.21 4.50
CA ARG A 32 -1.56 -1.08 4.01
C ARG A 32 -2.26 -0.56 2.75
N ASP A 33 -2.27 0.76 2.58
CA ASP A 33 -2.85 1.48 1.44
C ASP A 33 -1.88 1.63 0.25
N LYS A 34 -0.63 1.20 0.42
CA LYS A 34 0.42 1.15 -0.62
C LYS A 34 0.72 -0.29 -1.08
N ALA A 35 0.47 -1.29 -0.24
CA ALA A 35 0.78 -2.68 -0.55
C ALA A 35 -0.02 -3.22 -1.75
N LYS A 36 0.63 -4.03 -2.59
CA LYS A 36 -0.04 -4.82 -3.63
C LYS A 36 -0.79 -5.97 -2.94
N LYS A 37 -2.08 -6.12 -3.23
CA LYS A 37 -2.94 -7.15 -2.62
C LYS A 37 -3.41 -8.11 -3.70
N VAL A 38 -3.33 -9.40 -3.42
CA VAL A 38 -3.78 -10.48 -4.30
C VAL A 38 -4.79 -11.32 -3.52
N THR A 39 -5.89 -11.68 -4.15
CA THR A 39 -6.93 -12.56 -3.59
C THR A 39 -7.03 -13.80 -4.48
N SER A 40 -6.87 -15.00 -3.92
CA SER A 40 -7.02 -16.27 -4.63
C SER A 40 -8.22 -17.04 -4.07
N ARG A 41 -9.04 -17.62 -4.95
CA ARG A 41 -10.01 -18.66 -4.56
C ARG A 41 -9.25 -19.98 -4.53
N LYS A 42 -9.52 -20.81 -3.52
CA LYS A 42 -9.06 -22.19 -3.49
C LYS A 42 -10.22 -23.01 -4.04
N ASP A 43 -10.02 -23.59 -5.22
CA ASP A 43 -10.90 -24.64 -5.74
C ASP A 43 -10.66 -25.95 -4.97
#